data_AF-A0A6P8CBZ0-F1
#
_entry.id   AF-A0A6P8CBZ0-F1
#
_cell.length_a   1.000
_cell.length_b   1.000
_cell.length_c   1.000
_cell.angle_alpha   90.00
_cell.angle_beta   90.00
_cell.angle_gamma   90.00
#
_symmetry.space_group_name_H-M   'P 1'
#
loop_
_entity.id
_entity.type
_entity.pdbx_description
1 polymer ?
#
loop_
_entity_poly.entity_id
_entity_poly.type
_entity_poly.pdbx_seq_one_letter_code
_entity_poly.pdbx_strand_id
1 'polypeptide(L)'
;MSVLRPEDASADIEDIVFLYRLVPGYTLLSYGLHCALLAGVPKAVIDRAALILGSPGNNQTTDRMHNERILAQDQQYKNTLEKMLAFDTIRDDLRSFSREILAS
;
A
#
# COMPACT_ATOMS: atom_id res chain seq x y z
N MET A 1 4.86 30.12 7.95
CA MET A 1 4.79 28.68 8.30
C MET A 1 4.95 27.92 6.99
N SER A 2 6.19 27.60 6.62
CA SER A 2 6.45 26.72 5.49
C SER A 2 6.09 25.31 5.94
N VAL A 3 5.03 24.75 5.38
CA VAL A 3 4.83 23.31 5.42
C VAL A 3 5.57 22.81 4.19
N LEU A 4 6.56 21.94 4.38
CA LEU A 4 7.33 21.36 3.28
C LEU A 4 6.36 20.86 2.22
N ARG A 5 6.52 21.42 1.02
CA ARG A 5 5.88 20.85 -0.13
C ARG A 5 6.78 19.73 -0.65
N PRO A 6 6.20 18.67 -1.26
CA PRO A 6 6.98 17.54 -1.75
C PRO A 6 8.10 17.93 -2.73
N GLU A 7 7.99 19.10 -3.37
CA GLU A 7 9.01 19.68 -4.25
C GLU A 7 10.30 20.17 -3.55
N ASP A 8 10.28 20.41 -2.24
CA ASP A 8 11.41 21.00 -1.49
C ASP A 8 12.28 19.93 -0.79
N ALA A 9 12.49 18.78 -1.45
CA ALA A 9 13.21 17.64 -0.90
C ALA A 9 14.73 17.89 -0.70
N SER A 10 15.11 18.82 0.18
CA SER A 10 16.38 18.74 0.88
C SER A 10 16.26 17.67 1.96
N ALA A 11 17.12 16.67 1.89
CA ALA A 11 17.13 15.45 2.70
C ALA A 11 17.53 15.67 4.18
N ASP A 12 17.13 16.78 4.78
CA ASP A 12 17.23 17.00 6.21
C ASP A 12 15.86 16.75 6.82
N ILE A 13 15.81 15.80 7.74
CA ILE A 13 14.62 15.50 8.52
C ILE A 13 14.32 16.76 9.33
N GLU A 14 13.39 17.59 8.86
CA GLU A 14 13.01 18.81 9.56
C GLU A 14 12.42 18.47 10.94
N ASP A 15 12.99 19.07 11.99
CA ASP A 15 12.48 18.98 13.35
C ASP A 15 11.04 19.53 13.42
N ILE A 16 10.10 18.72 13.92
CA ILE A 16 8.71 19.12 14.14
C ILE A 16 8.54 19.65 15.57
N VAL A 17 7.92 20.83 15.69
CA VAL A 17 7.51 21.40 16.98
C VAL A 17 6.00 21.36 17.14
N PHE A 18 5.51 20.70 18.19
CA PHE A 18 4.10 20.68 18.54
C PHE A 18 3.75 21.85 19.45
N LEU A 19 2.92 22.78 18.95
CA LEU A 19 2.51 23.98 19.69
C LEU A 19 1.35 23.73 20.67
N TYR A 20 0.65 22.59 20.54
CA TYR A 20 -0.52 22.19 21.36
C TYR A 20 -1.61 23.26 21.52
N ARG A 21 -1.70 24.20 20.57
CA ARG A 21 -2.66 25.31 20.57
C ARG A 21 -3.84 25.00 19.65
N LEU A 22 -5.05 25.10 20.18
CA LEU A 22 -6.29 25.04 19.40
C LEU A 22 -6.56 26.39 18.73
N VAL A 23 -6.81 26.38 17.41
CA VAL A 23 -7.12 27.56 16.60
C VAL A 23 -8.31 27.22 15.71
N PRO A 24 -9.29 28.13 15.53
CA PRO A 24 -10.43 27.89 14.65
C PRO A 24 -9.98 27.70 13.19
N GLY A 25 -10.58 26.73 12.50
CA GLY A 25 -10.27 26.40 11.11
C GLY A 25 -9.96 24.91 10.92
N TYR A 26 -9.66 24.53 9.69
CA TYR A 26 -9.21 23.19 9.32
C TYR A 26 -7.74 23.23 8.87
N THR A 27 -7.04 22.11 9.02
CA THR A 27 -5.67 21.99 8.50
C THR A 27 -5.69 21.79 6.98
N LEU A 28 -4.78 22.46 6.27
CA LEU A 28 -4.61 22.33 4.82
C LEU A 28 -3.89 21.04 4.41
N LEU A 29 -3.02 20.51 5.29
CA LEU A 29 -2.12 19.39 4.98
C LEU A 29 -2.15 18.34 6.10
N SER A 30 -1.83 17.10 5.74
CA SER A 30 -1.70 15.99 6.69
C SER A 30 -0.28 15.94 7.26
N TYR A 31 -0.11 16.44 8.48
CA TYR A 31 1.15 16.32 9.22
C TYR A 31 1.49 14.87 9.63
N GLY A 32 0.55 13.93 9.47
CA GLY A 32 0.75 12.52 9.82
C GLY A 32 1.84 11.81 9.01
N LEU A 33 2.02 12.18 7.73
CA LEU A 33 3.11 11.66 6.89
C LEU A 33 4.49 12.05 7.46
N HIS A 34 4.61 13.27 7.97
CA HIS A 34 5.86 13.77 8.56
C HIS A 34 6.15 13.08 9.90
N CYS A 35 5.12 12.86 10.73
CA CYS A 35 5.26 12.05 11.94
C CYS A 35 5.68 10.60 11.64
N ALA A 36 5.16 9.99 10.56
CA ALA A 36 5.54 8.65 10.15
C ALA A 36 7.01 8.57 9.73
N LEU A 37 7.50 9.59 9.02
CA LEU A 37 8.91 9.70 8.66
C LEU A 37 9.81 9.77 9.90
N LEU A 38 9.47 10.63 10.87
CA LEU A 38 10.20 10.73 12.15
C LEU A 38 10.17 9.44 12.95
N ALA A 39 9.07 8.69 12.88
CA ALA A 39 8.93 7.38 13.55
C ALA A 39 9.72 6.26 12.84
N GLY A 40 10.40 6.55 11.73
CA GLY A 40 11.18 5.55 10.98
C GLY A 40 10.33 4.58 10.16
N VAL A 41 9.10 4.97 9.81
CA VAL A 41 8.26 4.17 8.90
C VAL A 41 8.97 4.03 7.55
N PRO A 42 8.99 2.83 6.93
CA PRO A 42 9.68 2.63 5.66
C PRO A 42 9.23 3.61 4.57
N LYS A 43 10.19 4.18 3.84
CA LYS A 43 9.95 5.18 2.80
C LYS A 43 8.91 4.74 1.76
N ALA A 44 8.96 3.48 1.33
CA ALA A 44 7.99 2.91 0.38
C ALA A 44 6.52 2.98 0.88
N VAL A 45 6.31 2.92 2.20
CA VAL A 45 4.97 3.06 2.80
C VAL A 45 4.53 4.53 2.79
N ILE A 46 5.44 5.44 3.14
CA ILE A 46 5.21 6.89 3.15
C ILE A 46 4.90 7.39 1.74
N ASP A 47 5.68 6.98 0.75
CA ASP A 47 5.50 7.36 -0.66
C ASP A 47 4.12 6.91 -1.17
N ARG A 48 3.73 5.67 -0.88
CA ARG A 48 2.39 5.17 -1.24
C ARG A 48 1.28 5.96 -0.56
N ALA A 49 1.43 6.26 0.73
CA ALA A 49 0.44 7.03 1.49
C ALA A 49 0.29 8.46 0.95
N ALA A 50 1.38 9.09 0.50
CA ALA A 50 1.33 10.40 -0.16
C ALA A 50 0.57 10.35 -1.50
N LEU A 51 0.80 9.32 -2.31
CA LEU A 51 0.05 9.11 -3.56
C LEU A 51 -1.45 8.92 -3.31
N ILE A 52 -1.80 8.16 -2.28
CA ILE A 52 -3.19 7.94 -1.85
C ILE A 52 -3.83 9.27 -1.43
N LEU A 53 -3.13 10.06 -0.61
CA LEU A 53 -3.63 11.34 -0.09
C LEU A 53 -3.87 12.37 -1.21
N GLY A 54 -3.02 12.35 -2.24
CA GLY A 54 -3.15 13.23 -3.41
C GLY A 54 -4.15 12.76 -4.46
N SER A 55 -4.69 11.55 -4.35
CA SER A 55 -5.64 11.02 -5.33
C SER A 55 -7.00 11.74 -5.21
N PRO A 56 -7.51 12.38 -6.28
CA PRO A 56 -8.80 13.07 -6.28
C PRO A 56 -9.94 12.06 -6.32
N GLY A 57 -10.17 11.37 -5.20
CA GLY A 57 -11.20 10.36 -5.02
C GLY A 57 -11.78 10.43 -3.61
N ASN A 58 -12.81 11.26 -3.44
CA ASN A 58 -13.72 11.37 -2.29
C ASN A 58 -13.72 10.16 -1.35
N ASN A 59 -12.90 10.15 -0.29
CA ASN A 59 -12.95 9.20 0.84
C ASN A 59 -13.23 7.72 0.48
N GLN A 60 -12.95 7.31 -0.75
CA GLN A 60 -13.21 5.96 -1.19
C GLN A 60 -12.12 5.11 -0.56
N THR A 61 -12.53 3.99 0.04
CA THR A 61 -11.60 2.97 0.51
C THR A 61 -10.58 2.76 -0.60
N THR A 62 -9.30 2.99 -0.31
CA THR A 62 -8.22 2.78 -1.27
C THR A 62 -8.27 1.31 -1.67
N ASP A 63 -8.95 1.03 -2.77
CA ASP A 63 -9.28 -0.32 -3.10
C ASP A 63 -7.97 -1.05 -3.39
N ARG A 64 -7.82 -2.23 -2.78
CA ARG A 64 -6.70 -3.14 -3.04
C ARG A 64 -6.60 -3.39 -4.55
N MET A 65 -7.71 -3.28 -5.27
CA MET A 65 -7.80 -3.43 -6.72
C MET A 65 -7.07 -2.35 -7.54
N HIS A 66 -6.62 -1.23 -6.99
CA HIS A 66 -5.85 -0.24 -7.76
C HIS A 66 -4.35 -0.57 -7.87
N ASN A 67 -3.88 -1.65 -7.25
CA ASN A 67 -2.50 -2.09 -7.36
C ASN A 67 -2.40 -3.30 -8.29
N GLU A 68 -1.91 -3.09 -9.50
CA GLU A 68 -1.78 -4.13 -10.54
C GLU A 68 -1.00 -5.36 -10.06
N ARG A 69 0.02 -5.18 -9.22
CA ARG A 69 0.79 -6.32 -8.67
C ARG A 69 -0.05 -7.15 -7.72
N ILE A 70 -0.84 -6.50 -6.85
CA ILE A 70 -1.73 -7.19 -5.91
C ILE A 70 -2.84 -7.90 -6.69
N LEU A 71 -3.42 -7.25 -7.70
CA LEU A 71 -4.42 -7.88 -8.57
C LEU A 71 -3.87 -9.11 -9.29
N ALA A 72 -2.68 -9.01 -9.90
CA ALA A 72 -2.06 -10.13 -10.59
C ALA A 72 -1.78 -11.30 -9.64
N GLN A 73 -1.30 -10.99 -8.44
CA GLN A 73 -1.01 -11.99 -7.42
C GLN A 73 -2.29 -12.64 -6.86
N ASP A 74 -3.33 -11.85 -6.59
CA ASP A 74 -4.63 -12.34 -6.16
C ASP A 74 -5.26 -13.25 -7.23
N GLN A 75 -5.14 -12.89 -8.51
CA GLN A 75 -5.61 -13.73 -9.61
C GLN A 75 -4.81 -15.03 -9.72
N GLN A 76 -3.50 -14.98 -9.55
CA GLN A 76 -2.66 -16.17 -9.51
C GLN A 76 -3.10 -17.11 -8.38
N TYR A 77 -3.31 -16.59 -7.17
CA TYR A 77 -3.80 -17.40 -6.05
C TYR A 77 -5.16 -18.02 -6.32
N LYS A 78 -6.10 -17.26 -6.89
CA LYS A 78 -7.42 -17.79 -7.28
C LYS A 78 -7.29 -18.95 -8.26
N ASN A 79 -6.50 -18.77 -9.32
CA ASN A 79 -6.28 -19.81 -10.33
C ASN A 79 -5.64 -21.06 -9.70
N THR A 80 -4.69 -20.90 -8.80
CA THR A 80 -4.05 -22.01 -8.07
C THR A 80 -5.06 -22.75 -7.18
N LEU A 81 -5.93 -22.02 -6.47
CA LEU A 81 -6.97 -22.61 -5.64
C LEU A 81 -8.03 -23.36 -6.45
N GLU A 82 -8.45 -22.81 -7.59
CA GLU A 82 -9.37 -23.48 -8.51
C GLU A 82 -8.80 -24.80 -9.01
N LYS A 83 -7.50 -24.83 -9.36
CA LYS A 83 -6.80 -26.07 -9.74
C LYS A 83 -6.72 -27.06 -8.58
N MET A 84 -6.46 -26.60 -7.36
CA MET A 84 -6.47 -27.46 -6.16
C MET A 84 -7.84 -28.07 -5.89
N LEU A 85 -8.91 -27.29 -6.05
CA LEU A 85 -10.28 -27.75 -5.85
C LEU A 85 -10.74 -28.72 -6.95
N ALA A 86 -10.27 -28.53 -8.18
CA ALA A 86 -10.59 -29.38 -9.31
C ALA A 86 -9.81 -30.70 -9.34
N PHE A 87 -8.73 -30.83 -8.56
CA PHE A 87 -7.87 -32.01 -8.55
C PHE A 87 -8.59 -33.22 -7.95
N ASP A 88 -8.66 -34.31 -8.71
CA ASP A 88 -9.22 -35.58 -8.28
C ASP A 88 -8.12 -36.64 -8.14
N THR A 89 -7.87 -37.11 -6.92
CA THR A 89 -6.86 -38.15 -6.62
C THR A 89 -7.07 -39.49 -7.35
N ILE A 90 -8.27 -39.77 -7.86
CA ILE A 90 -8.61 -41.01 -8.57
C ILE A 90 -8.35 -40.87 -10.07
N ARG A 91 -8.54 -39.66 -10.62
CA ARG A 91 -8.46 -39.39 -12.07
C ARG A 91 -7.16 -38.71 -12.49
N ASP A 92 -6.56 -37.90 -11.62
CA ASP A 92 -5.43 -37.05 -11.93
C ASP A 92 -4.13 -37.53 -11.27
N ASP A 93 -3.00 -37.31 -11.96
CA ASP A 93 -1.67 -37.64 -11.44
C ASP A 93 -1.17 -36.56 -10.48
N LEU A 94 -0.90 -36.95 -9.24
CA LEU A 94 -0.35 -36.07 -8.21
C LEU A 94 1.03 -35.49 -8.60
N ARG A 95 1.82 -36.23 -9.38
CA ARG A 95 3.18 -35.79 -9.76
C ARG A 95 3.16 -34.69 -10.81
N SER A 96 2.24 -34.75 -11.77
CA SER A 96 2.04 -33.65 -12.73
C SER A 96 1.44 -32.43 -12.05
N PHE A 97 0.41 -32.62 -11.21
CA PHE A 97 -0.24 -31.55 -10.47
C PHE A 97 0.71 -30.77 -9.55
N SER A 98 1.50 -31.48 -8.74
CA SER A 98 2.48 -30.85 -7.84
C SER A 98 3.54 -30.03 -8.59
N ARG A 99 3.97 -30.50 -9.76
CA ARG A 99 4.91 -29.76 -10.62
C ARG A 99 4.29 -28.49 -11.17
N GLU A 100 3.02 -28.54 -11.57
CA GLU A 100 2.30 -27.38 -12.10
C GLU A 100 2.05 -26.31 -11.03
N ILE A 101 1.66 -26.72 -9.82
CA ILE A 101 1.34 -25.81 -8.71
C ILE A 101 2.60 -25.16 -8.12
N LEU A 102 3.69 -25.91 -8.00
CA LEU A 102 4.93 -25.43 -7.37
C LEU A 102 5.88 -24.72 -8.33
N ALA A 103 5.66 -24.82 -9.64
CA ALA A 103 6.46 -24.12 -10.65
C ALA A 103 5.86 -22.76 -11.07
N SER A 104 4.66 -22.42 -10.60
CA SER A 104 4.01 -21.11 -10.82
C SER A 104 4.41 -20.11 -9.76
#